data_AF-A0A7U3YCT6-F1
#
_entry.id   AF-A0A7U3YCT6-F1
#
_cell.length_a   1.000
_cell.length_b   1.000
_cell.length_c   1.000
_cell.angle_alpha   90.00
_cell.angle_beta   90.00
_cell.angle_gamma   90.00
#
_symmetry.space_group_name_H-M   'P 1'
#
loop_
_entity.id
_entity.type
_entity.pdbx_description
1 polymer ?
#
loop_
_entity_poly.entity_id
_entity_poly.type
_entity_poly.pdbx_seq_one_letter_code
_entity_poly.pdbx_strand_id
1 'polypeptide(L)' 'MRTIQQQLQKWMKANKMFRTDKHKKEPKPKRFKERFTERELKELMGVNRPVYRRAKGGAFRQR' A
#
# COMPACT_ATOMS: atom_id res chain seq x y z
N MET A 1 -45.14 28.04 10.25
CA MET A 1 -45.28 26.62 10.66
C MET A 1 -43.94 25.91 10.44
N ARG A 2 -43.57 24.96 11.29
CA ARG A 2 -42.33 24.17 11.09
C ARG A 2 -42.62 23.01 10.14
N THR A 3 -41.64 22.62 9.33
CA THR A 3 -41.80 21.47 8.43
C THR A 3 -41.75 20.16 9.23
N ILE A 4 -42.37 19.11 8.70
CA ILE A 4 -42.35 17.75 9.29
C ILE A 4 -40.91 17.29 9.58
N GLN A 5 -39.98 17.62 8.68
CA GLN A 5 -38.55 17.28 8.83
C GLN A 5 -37.92 17.96 10.07
N GLN A 6 -38.27 19.22 10.35
CA GLN A 6 -37.76 19.94 11.53
C GLN A 6 -38.32 19.38 12.84
N GLN A 7 -39.58 18.93 12.85
CA GLN A 7 -40.18 18.26 14.00
C GLN A 7 -39.51 16.91 14.27
N LEU A 8 -39.25 16.15 13.20
CA LEU A 8 -38.56 14.86 13.27
C LEU A 8 -37.14 15.03 13.83
N GLN A 9 -36.39 16.03 13.37
CA GLN A 9 -35.04 16.30 13.87
C GLN A 9 -35.03 16.70 15.35
N LYS A 10 -36.04 17.47 15.79
CA LYS A 10 -36.22 17.82 17.21
C LYS A 10 -36.53 16.59 18.06
N TRP A 11 -37.38 15.69 17.57
CA TRP A 11 -37.71 14.42 18.24
C TRP A 11 -36.47 13.50 18.34
N MET A 12 -35.70 13.37 17.26
CA MET A 12 -34.45 12.59 17.26
C MET A 12 -33.44 13.12 18.29
N LYS A 13 -33.31 14.45 18.42
CA LYS A 13 -32.42 15.10 19.40
C LYS A 13 -32.89 14.87 20.85
N ALA A 14 -34.19 14.95 21.10
CA ALA A 14 -34.78 14.71 22.42
C ALA A 14 -34.59 13.25 22.88
N ASN A 15 -34.70 12.30 21.94
CA ASN A 15 -34.55 10.86 22.21
C ASN A 15 -33.10 10.35 22.09
N LYS A 16 -32.11 11.25 21.99
CA LYS A 16 -30.68 10.91 21.87
C LYS A 16 -30.36 9.93 20.73
N MET A 17 -31.17 9.92 19.67
CA MET A 17 -30.91 9.13 18.47
C MET A 17 -29.92 9.88 17.58
N PHE A 18 -28.63 9.70 17.85
CA PHE A 18 -27.59 10.17 16.95
C PHE A 18 -27.55 9.26 15.73
N ARG A 19 -27.49 9.85 14.53
CA ARG A 19 -27.11 9.09 13.34
C ARG A 19 -25.70 8.59 13.59
N THR A 20 -25.53 7.28 13.75
CA THR A 20 -24.20 6.68 13.79
C THR A 20 -23.49 7.10 12.51
N ASP A 21 -22.32 7.73 12.61
CA ASP A 21 -21.47 8.02 11.45
C ASP A 21 -21.10 6.70 10.79
N LYS A 22 -21.91 6.21 9.84
CA LYS A 22 -21.72 4.95 9.12
C LYS A 22 -20.46 4.95 8.22
N HIS A 23 -19.62 5.99 8.34
CA HIS A 23 -18.46 6.24 7.49
C HIS A 23 -17.17 6.51 8.26
N LYS A 24 -17.07 6.15 9.55
CA LYS A 24 -15.75 6.00 10.18
C LYS A 24 -15.11 4.72 9.63
N LYS A 25 -14.55 4.80 8.43
CA LYS A 25 -13.66 3.76 7.91
C LYS A 25 -12.50 3.64 8.88
N GLU A 26 -12.35 2.47 9.49
CA GLU A 26 -11.19 2.19 10.33
C GLU A 26 -9.91 2.43 9.51
N PRO A 27 -8.89 3.08 10.10
CA PRO A 27 -7.61 3.26 9.42
C PRO A 27 -7.03 1.87 9.13
N LYS A 28 -6.95 1.51 7.85
CA LYS A 28 -6.32 0.25 7.44
C LYS A 28 -4.88 0.22 7.95
N PRO A 29 -4.39 -0.91 8.47
CA PRO A 29 -2.99 -1.02 8.86
C PRO A 29 -2.11 -0.66 7.66
N LYS A 30 -1.16 0.26 7.87
CA LYS A 30 -0.19 0.63 6.85
C LYS A 30 0.59 -0.64 6.51
N ARG A 31 0.39 -1.18 5.31
CA ARG A 31 1.23 -2.27 4.81
C ARG A 31 2.66 -1.76 4.78
N PHE A 32 3.57 -2.44 5.46
CA PHE A 32 5.00 -2.20 5.26
C PHE A 32 5.28 -2.45 3.78
N LYS A 33 5.76 -1.41 3.09
CA LYS A 33 6.30 -1.60 1.75
C LYS A 33 7.62 -2.33 1.96
N GLU A 34 7.68 -3.59 1.58
CA GLU A 34 8.94 -4.31 1.45
C GLU A 34 9.78 -3.53 0.43
N ARG A 35 10.80 -2.82 0.91
CA ARG A 35 11.74 -2.10 0.06
C ARG A 35 12.93 -3.02 -0.12
N PHE A 36 13.16 -3.43 -1.36
CA PHE A 36 14.40 -4.10 -1.71
C PHE A 36 15.59 -3.18 -1.41
N THR A 37 16.64 -3.77 -0.86
CA THR A 37 17.96 -3.17 -0.77
C THR A 37 18.56 -3.02 -2.18
N GLU A 38 19.55 -2.15 -2.32
CA GLU A 38 20.23 -1.96 -3.61
C GLU A 38 20.88 -3.26 -4.11
N ARG A 39 21.37 -4.10 -3.20
CA ARG A 39 21.94 -5.41 -3.52
C ARG A 39 20.88 -6.35 -4.09
N GLU A 40 19.73 -6.46 -3.44
CA GLU A 40 18.62 -7.30 -3.91
C GLU A 40 18.09 -6.83 -5.26
N LEU A 41 18.02 -5.50 -5.48
CA LEU A 41 17.68 -4.95 -6.80
C LEU A 41 18.71 -5.33 -7.86
N LYS A 42 20.02 -5.22 -7.56
CA LYS A 42 21.09 -5.60 -8.50
C LYS A 42 21.08 -7.10 -8.81
N GLU A 43 20.75 -7.94 -7.84
CA GLU A 43 20.60 -9.38 -8.01
C GLU A 43 19.36 -9.72 -8.83
N LEU A 44 18.21 -9.12 -8.52
CA LEU A 44 16.96 -9.27 -9.25
C LEU A 44 17.09 -8.82 -10.72
N MET A 45 17.78 -7.70 -10.96
CA MET A 45 18.06 -7.21 -12.31
C MET A 45 19.19 -7.96 -13.02
N GLY A 46 19.84 -8.93 -12.35
CA GLY A 46 20.95 -9.70 -12.92
C GLY A 46 22.20 -8.88 -13.25
N VAL A 47 22.35 -7.69 -12.66
CA VAL A 47 23.46 -6.75 -12.92
C VAL A 47 24.81 -7.39 -12.60
N ASN A 48 24.86 -8.19 -11.53
CA ASN A 48 26.09 -8.82 -11.06
C ASN A 48 26.31 -10.23 -11.63
N ARG A 49 25.66 -10.58 -12.75
CA ARG A 49 25.80 -11.92 -13.33
C ARG A 49 27.18 -12.07 -14.00
N PRO A 50 28.01 -13.04 -13.61
CA PRO A 50 29.31 -13.24 -14.22
C PRO A 50 29.15 -13.67 -15.68
N VAL A 51 29.86 -12.98 -16.59
CA VAL A 51 29.89 -13.31 -18.00
C VAL A 51 31.18 -14.06 -18.31
N TYR A 52 31.07 -15.26 -18.85
CA TYR A 52 32.22 -16.06 -19.25
C TYR A 52 32.45 -15.95 -20.76
N ARG A 53 33.70 -15.74 -21.16
CA ARG A 53 34.12 -15.76 -22.56
C ARG A 53 35.35 -16.63 -22.76
N ARG A 54 35.53 -17.14 -23.97
CA ARG A 54 36.77 -17.82 -24.34
C ARG A 54 37.89 -16.78 -24.48
N ALA A 55 38.98 -16.99 -23.74
CA ALA A 55 40.20 -16.19 -23.88
C ALA A 55 41.04 -16.67 -25.07
N LYS A 56 42.06 -15.88 -25.45
CA LYS A 56 43.08 -16.29 -26.41
C LYS A 56 43.81 -17.51 -25.81
N GLY A 57 43.55 -18.71 -26.33
CA GLY A 57 43.96 -19.99 -25.75
C GLY A 57 42.82 -20.99 -25.47
N GLY A 58 41.56 -20.63 -25.78
CA GLY A 58 40.42 -21.56 -25.75
C GLY A 58 39.81 -21.82 -24.36
N ALA A 59 40.53 -21.48 -23.29
CA ALA A 59 40.03 -21.55 -21.92
C ALA A 59 38.92 -20.52 -21.67
N PHE A 60 37.87 -20.92 -20.94
CA PHE A 60 36.84 -20.00 -20.46
C PHE A 60 37.39 -19.18 -19.28
N ARG A 61 37.20 -17.86 -19.33
CA ARG A 61 37.53 -16.93 -18.26
C ARG A 61 36.36 -15.98 -18.05
N GLN A 62 36.14 -15.56 -16.81
CA GLN A 62 35.22 -14.46 -16.52
C GLN A 62 35.75 -13.19 -17.20
N ARG A 63 34.87 -12.46 -17.89
CA ARG A 63 35.18 -11.22 -18.58
C ARG A 63 35.36 -10.06 -17.61
#